data_AF-A0A7K3BBE5-F1
#
_entry.id   AF-A0A7K3BBE5-F1
#
_cell.length_a   1.000
_cell.length_b   1.000
_cell.length_c   1.000
_cell.angle_alpha   90.00
_cell.angle_beta   90.00
_cell.angle_gamma   90.00
#
_symmetry.space_group_name_H-M   'P 1'
#
loop_
_entity.id
_entity.type
_entity.pdbx_description
1 polymer ?
#
loop_
_entity_poly.entity_id
_entity_poly.type
_entity_poly.pdbx_seq_one_letter_code
_entity_poly.pdbx_strand_id
1 'polypeptide(L)'
;MSTRLSTAVLLAAVLLAVPACTSGTDDDAGGKPGGGATPSTGAPGSKVPDISEGIPEEPTGVERAALLAALKAVDPALAADADRAVANARQQCATITGGGNAVAAAQSRFGSAGHQVTEEQAKAVNEVLKRTLCTS
;
A
#
# COMPACT_ATOMS: atom_id res chain seq x y z
N MET A 1 -6.29 11.95 48.73
CA MET A 1 -6.41 10.50 48.98
C MET A 1 -7.45 9.95 48.02
N SER A 2 -6.99 9.25 46.98
CA SER A 2 -7.81 8.39 46.13
C SER A 2 -6.95 7.20 45.72
N THR A 3 -7.60 6.05 45.70
CA THR A 3 -7.11 4.72 46.07
C THR A 3 -6.26 4.03 45.01
N ARG A 4 -5.38 3.13 45.48
CA ARG A 4 -4.49 2.26 44.70
C ARG A 4 -5.26 1.14 43.98
N LEU A 5 -4.65 0.56 42.94
CA LEU A 5 -4.69 -0.89 42.69
C LEU A 5 -3.44 -1.35 41.94
N SER A 6 -2.86 -2.43 42.46
CA SER A 6 -1.57 -3.02 42.10
C SER A 6 -1.76 -4.32 41.30
N THR A 7 -0.71 -4.72 40.58
CA THR A 7 -0.32 -6.11 40.19
C THR A 7 -1.24 -6.85 39.19
N ALA A 8 -0.78 -7.70 38.25
CA ALA A 8 0.36 -8.61 38.27
C ALA A 8 0.84 -8.98 36.83
N VAL A 9 2.09 -9.39 36.75
CA VAL A 9 2.77 -10.04 35.60
C VAL A 9 2.31 -11.49 35.48
N LEU A 10 2.04 -11.98 34.27
CA LEU A 10 2.06 -13.40 33.93
C LEU A 10 2.69 -13.61 32.53
N LEU A 11 3.84 -14.29 32.53
CA LEU A 11 4.51 -14.86 31.36
C LEU A 11 3.74 -16.09 30.87
N ALA A 12 3.64 -16.25 29.55
CA ALA A 12 3.44 -17.56 28.91
C ALA A 12 4.19 -17.60 27.58
N ALA A 13 5.28 -18.37 27.56
CA ALA A 13 6.01 -18.76 26.36
C ALA A 13 5.34 -20.00 25.75
N VAL A 14 5.11 -19.99 24.43
CA VAL A 14 4.81 -21.21 23.65
C VAL A 14 5.67 -21.21 22.39
N LEU A 15 6.40 -22.32 22.24
CA LEU A 15 7.33 -22.64 21.17
C LEU A 15 6.61 -23.27 19.95
N LEU A 16 7.11 -22.90 18.77
CA LEU A 16 7.29 -23.69 17.53
C LEU A 16 6.20 -24.67 17.04
N ALA A 17 5.74 -24.44 15.81
CA ALA A 17 5.62 -25.49 14.79
C ALA A 17 5.66 -24.88 13.37
N VAL A 18 6.75 -25.12 12.64
CA VAL A 18 6.89 -24.84 11.20
C VAL A 18 6.59 -26.15 10.47
N PRO A 19 5.57 -26.24 9.60
CA PRO A 19 5.52 -27.32 8.64
C PRO A 19 6.50 -26.99 7.51
N ALA A 20 7.72 -27.48 7.65
CA ALA A 20 8.60 -27.72 6.52
C ALA A 20 8.06 -28.95 5.75
N CYS A 21 7.27 -28.72 4.70
CA CYS A 21 7.12 -29.70 3.63
C CYS A 21 8.05 -29.31 2.49
N THR A 22 9.21 -29.95 2.51
CA THR A 22 10.09 -30.16 1.37
C THR A 22 9.79 -31.53 0.77
N SER A 23 10.10 -31.70 -0.51
CA SER A 23 10.11 -32.93 -1.33
C SER A 23 8.78 -33.26 -2.04
N GLY A 24 8.73 -33.39 -3.37
CA GLY A 24 9.82 -33.46 -4.33
C GLY A 24 9.42 -33.28 -5.79
N THR A 25 10.47 -33.07 -6.60
CA THR A 25 10.82 -33.60 -7.95
C THR A 25 9.66 -34.17 -8.79
N ASP A 26 9.51 -33.82 -10.07
CA ASP A 26 10.50 -34.09 -11.11
C ASP A 26 10.60 -33.05 -12.23
N ASP A 27 11.85 -32.88 -12.67
CA ASP A 27 12.29 -32.34 -13.95
C ASP A 27 11.54 -32.97 -15.14
N ASP A 28 11.20 -32.15 -16.13
CA ASP A 28 11.35 -32.60 -17.51
C ASP A 28 12.04 -31.52 -18.34
N ALA A 29 13.18 -31.92 -18.88
CA ALA A 29 14.08 -31.14 -19.68
C ALA A 29 13.54 -31.02 -21.10
N GLY A 30 13.71 -29.86 -21.73
CA GLY A 30 13.69 -29.84 -23.19
C GLY A 30 13.40 -28.50 -23.82
N GLY A 31 14.44 -27.91 -24.43
CA GLY A 31 14.26 -27.15 -25.66
C GLY A 31 14.46 -25.65 -25.54
N LYS A 32 15.73 -25.22 -25.51
CA LYS A 32 16.12 -23.96 -26.14
C LYS A 32 16.19 -24.17 -27.66
N PRO A 33 15.56 -23.29 -28.44
CA PRO A 33 16.31 -22.35 -29.29
C PRO A 33 15.81 -20.92 -29.00
N GLY A 34 16.60 -19.85 -28.99
CA GLY A 34 17.67 -19.53 -29.91
C GLY A 34 17.16 -18.64 -31.05
N GLY A 35 16.87 -17.36 -30.77
CA GLY A 35 16.93 -16.25 -31.73
C GLY A 35 15.66 -15.90 -32.50
N GLY A 36 15.37 -14.59 -32.59
CA GLY A 36 14.44 -14.02 -33.57
C GLY A 36 13.61 -12.85 -33.06
N ALA A 37 14.19 -11.66 -32.97
CA ALA A 37 13.42 -10.42 -32.91
C ALA A 37 12.72 -10.22 -34.27
N THR A 38 11.39 -10.24 -34.26
CA THR A 38 10.57 -9.82 -35.41
C THR A 38 9.69 -8.67 -34.95
N PRO A 39 9.75 -7.46 -35.55
CA PRO A 39 8.82 -6.40 -35.24
C PRO A 39 7.46 -6.78 -35.83
N SER A 40 6.50 -7.09 -34.97
CA SER A 40 5.13 -7.35 -35.40
C SER A 40 4.44 -6.01 -35.66
N THR A 41 4.38 -5.63 -36.93
CA THR A 41 3.61 -4.49 -37.43
C THR A 41 2.11 -4.68 -37.15
N GLY A 42 1.57 -3.83 -36.27
CA GLY A 42 0.25 -3.21 -36.36
C GLY A 42 -0.98 -4.13 -36.49
N ALA A 43 -1.51 -4.58 -35.37
CA ALA A 43 -2.96 -4.49 -35.16
C ALA A 43 -3.24 -3.11 -34.54
N PRO A 44 -4.36 -2.41 -34.87
CA PRO A 44 -4.79 -1.24 -34.09
C PRO A 44 -5.23 -1.75 -32.72
N GLY A 45 -4.25 -2.00 -31.86
CA GLY A 45 -4.47 -2.40 -30.49
C GLY A 45 -5.26 -1.30 -29.83
N SER A 46 -6.45 -1.65 -29.33
CA SER A 46 -7.10 -0.91 -28.25
C SER A 46 -6.00 -0.47 -27.30
N LYS A 47 -5.77 0.85 -27.20
CA LYS A 47 -4.85 1.39 -26.19
C LYS A 47 -5.37 0.85 -24.87
N VAL A 48 -4.67 -0.13 -24.31
CA VAL A 48 -4.82 -0.44 -22.89
C VAL A 48 -4.53 0.91 -22.22
N PRO A 49 -5.51 1.51 -21.51
CA PRO A 49 -5.27 2.77 -20.83
C PRO A 49 -4.00 2.60 -20.01
N ASP A 50 -3.07 3.55 -20.12
CA ASP A 50 -1.91 3.54 -19.26
C ASP A 50 -2.43 3.65 -17.83
N ILE A 51 -2.36 2.55 -17.08
CA ILE A 51 -2.87 2.43 -15.72
C ILE A 51 -2.13 3.37 -14.75
N SER A 52 -1.12 4.10 -15.23
CA SER A 52 -0.39 5.13 -14.50
C SER A 52 -0.97 6.54 -14.69
N GLU A 53 -1.98 6.74 -15.54
CA GLU A 53 -2.65 8.05 -15.65
C GLU A 53 -3.20 8.48 -14.27
N GLY A 54 -2.64 9.54 -13.69
CA GLY A 54 -3.03 10.09 -12.39
C GLY A 54 -2.34 9.48 -11.16
N ILE A 55 -1.41 8.53 -11.31
CA ILE A 55 -0.56 8.04 -10.21
C ILE A 55 0.76 8.81 -10.22
N PRO A 56 1.06 9.63 -9.18
CA PRO A 56 2.33 10.35 -9.11
C PRO A 56 3.53 9.40 -8.98
N GLU A 57 4.72 9.91 -9.30
CA GLU A 57 5.98 9.21 -9.03
C GLU A 57 6.13 8.89 -7.54
N GLU A 58 6.99 7.91 -7.23
CA GLU A 58 7.23 7.58 -5.83
C GLU A 58 8.04 8.68 -5.14
N PRO A 59 7.53 9.31 -4.07
CA PRO A 59 8.26 10.35 -3.37
C PRO A 59 9.48 9.75 -2.68
N THR A 60 10.59 10.49 -2.68
CA THR A 60 11.84 10.08 -2.02
C THR A 60 12.32 11.15 -1.04
N GLY A 61 13.34 10.83 -0.23
CA GLY A 61 14.00 11.79 0.66
C GLY A 61 13.04 12.61 1.52
N VAL A 62 13.12 13.94 1.37
CA VAL A 62 12.34 14.91 2.15
C VAL A 62 10.84 14.82 1.86
N GLU A 63 10.46 14.60 0.60
CA GLU A 63 9.05 14.49 0.19
C GLU A 63 8.40 13.26 0.82
N ARG A 64 9.13 12.12 0.80
CA ARG A 64 8.66 10.89 1.46
C ARG A 64 8.48 11.10 2.96
N ALA A 65 9.43 11.76 3.61
CA ALA A 65 9.35 12.06 5.03
C ALA A 65 8.16 12.99 5.36
N ALA A 66 7.94 14.03 4.55
CA ALA A 66 6.84 14.97 4.72
C ALA A 66 5.47 14.29 4.54
N LEU A 67 5.32 13.45 3.52
CA LEU A 67 4.10 12.67 3.30
C LEU A 67 3.80 11.77 4.50
N LEU A 68 4.78 11.00 4.97
CA LEU A 68 4.60 10.10 6.11
C LEU A 68 4.29 10.85 7.41
N ALA A 69 4.92 12.00 7.63
CA ALA A 69 4.63 12.86 8.76
C ALA A 69 3.20 13.42 8.71
N ALA A 70 2.74 13.84 7.53
CA ALA A 70 1.39 14.37 7.36
C ALA A 70 0.32 13.28 7.54
N LEU A 71 0.54 12.07 7.03
CA LEU A 71 -0.34 10.93 7.27
C LEU A 71 -0.38 10.56 8.77
N LYS A 72 0.78 10.51 9.41
CA LYS A 72 0.91 10.23 10.85
C LYS A 72 0.18 11.26 11.73
N ALA A 73 0.08 12.51 11.28
CA ALA A 73 -0.64 13.57 11.97
C ALA A 73 -2.17 13.39 11.92
N VAL A 74 -2.69 12.70 10.90
CA VAL A 74 -4.12 12.31 10.84
C VAL A 74 -4.38 11.14 11.77
N ASP A 75 -3.58 10.09 11.66
CA ASP A 75 -3.59 8.94 12.56
C ASP A 75 -2.23 8.21 12.49
N PRO A 76 -1.57 7.94 13.62
CA PRO A 76 -0.28 7.26 13.64
C PRO A 76 -0.24 5.91 12.91
N ALA A 77 -1.34 5.17 12.87
CA ALA A 77 -1.42 3.88 12.20
C ALA A 77 -1.30 3.99 10.67
N LEU A 78 -1.64 5.14 10.08
CA LEU A 78 -1.58 5.37 8.63
C LEU A 78 -0.16 5.34 8.07
N ALA A 79 0.84 5.58 8.92
CA ALA A 79 2.27 5.57 8.57
C ALA A 79 3.05 4.47 9.32
N ALA A 80 2.36 3.49 9.94
CA ALA A 80 3.01 2.40 10.67
C ALA A 80 3.85 1.50 9.76
N ASP A 81 3.40 1.32 8.52
CA ASP A 81 4.17 0.71 7.43
C ASP A 81 4.42 1.81 6.39
N ALA A 82 5.64 2.32 6.35
CA ALA A 82 6.00 3.48 5.54
C ALA A 82 5.89 3.20 4.03
N ASP A 83 6.30 2.02 3.57
CA ASP A 83 6.28 1.68 2.15
C ASP A 83 4.84 1.47 1.68
N ARG A 84 4.03 0.75 2.48
CA ARG A 84 2.60 0.61 2.20
C ARG A 84 1.86 1.94 2.22
N ALA A 85 2.19 2.83 3.17
CA ALA A 85 1.57 4.15 3.26
C ALA A 85 1.84 4.98 1.99
N VAL A 86 3.07 4.96 1.49
CA VAL A 86 3.45 5.64 0.24
C VAL A 86 2.73 5.02 -0.96
N ALA A 87 2.71 3.70 -1.09
CA ALA A 87 2.02 3.02 -2.19
C ALA A 87 0.52 3.33 -2.19
N ASN A 88 -0.13 3.26 -1.03
CA ASN A 88 -1.54 3.60 -0.86
C ASN A 88 -1.81 5.07 -1.20
N ALA A 89 -0.96 5.99 -0.77
CA ALA A 89 -1.08 7.42 -1.06
C ALA A 89 -1.04 7.70 -2.57
N ARG A 90 -0.10 7.08 -3.29
CA ARG A 90 0.00 7.21 -4.76
C ARG A 90 -1.26 6.69 -5.46
N GLN A 91 -1.76 5.52 -5.06
CA GLN A 91 -2.98 4.94 -5.61
C GLN A 91 -4.23 5.75 -5.26
N GLN A 92 -4.23 6.37 -4.08
CA GLN A 92 -5.31 7.25 -3.67
C GLN A 92 -5.35 8.53 -4.52
N CYS A 93 -4.21 9.07 -4.94
CA CYS A 93 -4.17 10.21 -5.86
C CYS A 93 -4.90 9.93 -7.17
N ALA A 94 -4.71 8.76 -7.79
CA ALA A 94 -5.45 8.39 -9.00
C ALA A 94 -6.98 8.34 -8.77
N THR A 95 -7.43 7.97 -7.57
CA THR A 95 -8.86 8.01 -7.24
C THR A 95 -9.37 9.43 -7.05
N ILE A 96 -8.57 10.30 -6.43
CA ILE A 96 -8.88 11.72 -6.22
C ILE A 96 -9.00 12.45 -7.56
N THR A 97 -8.07 12.23 -8.49
CA THR A 97 -8.03 12.90 -9.79
C THR A 97 -8.99 12.26 -10.80
N GLY A 98 -9.20 10.94 -10.73
CA GLY A 98 -10.09 10.19 -11.62
C GLY A 98 -11.59 10.26 -11.30
N GLY A 99 -12.01 11.06 -10.31
CA GLY A 99 -13.43 11.27 -10.00
C GLY A 99 -14.14 10.12 -9.26
N GLY A 100 -13.38 9.21 -8.64
CA GLY A 100 -13.94 8.13 -7.83
C GLY A 100 -14.41 8.57 -6.45
N ASN A 101 -15.04 7.65 -5.69
CA ASN A 101 -15.36 7.91 -4.28
C ASN A 101 -14.09 7.86 -3.42
N ALA A 102 -13.41 8.99 -3.32
CA ALA A 102 -12.13 9.12 -2.61
C ALA A 102 -12.24 8.78 -1.12
N VAL A 103 -13.38 9.01 -0.47
CA VAL A 103 -13.58 8.69 0.95
C VAL A 103 -13.62 7.19 1.16
N ALA A 104 -14.52 6.48 0.47
CA ALA A 104 -14.64 5.02 0.59
C ALA A 104 -13.33 4.32 0.19
N ALA A 105 -12.66 4.86 -0.84
CA ALA A 105 -11.38 4.34 -1.29
C ALA A 105 -10.27 4.52 -0.24
N ALA A 106 -10.20 5.67 0.44
CA ALA A 106 -9.24 5.89 1.52
C ALA A 106 -9.53 4.97 2.71
N GLN A 107 -10.80 4.75 3.07
CA GLN A 107 -11.16 3.81 4.13
C GLN A 107 -10.71 2.37 3.82
N SER A 108 -10.89 1.93 2.58
CA SER A 108 -10.48 0.60 2.14
C SER A 108 -8.96 0.44 2.07
N ARG A 109 -8.24 1.44 1.53
CA ARG A 109 -6.78 1.36 1.34
C ARG A 109 -6.01 1.48 2.64
N PHE A 110 -6.42 2.41 3.50
CA PHE A 110 -5.70 2.71 4.73
C PHE A 110 -6.27 1.97 5.95
N GLY A 111 -7.46 1.39 5.83
CA GLY A 111 -8.06 0.51 6.83
C GLY A 111 -7.50 -0.92 6.80
N SER A 112 -7.71 -1.62 7.91
CA SER A 112 -7.37 -3.03 8.10
C SER A 112 -8.25 -3.64 9.19
N ALA A 113 -8.19 -4.96 9.38
CA ALA A 113 -8.97 -5.64 10.42
C ALA A 113 -8.72 -5.09 11.84
N GLY A 114 -7.50 -4.61 12.13
CA GLY A 114 -7.13 -4.06 13.44
C GLY A 114 -7.14 -2.54 13.54
N HIS A 115 -7.40 -1.84 12.44
CA HIS A 115 -7.41 -0.38 12.39
C HIS A 115 -8.39 0.09 11.31
N GLN A 116 -9.54 0.59 11.72
CA GLN A 116 -10.53 1.16 10.81
C GLN A 116 -10.27 2.66 10.64
N VAL A 117 -10.42 3.15 9.41
CA VAL A 117 -10.31 4.58 9.10
C VAL A 117 -11.71 5.17 9.05
N THR A 118 -11.98 6.17 9.89
CA THR A 118 -13.28 6.85 9.90
C THR A 118 -13.48 7.68 8.63
N GLU A 119 -14.72 8.10 8.38
CA GLU A 119 -15.00 9.01 7.26
C GLU A 119 -14.25 10.34 7.40
N GLU A 120 -14.15 10.90 8.61
CA GLU A 120 -13.41 12.13 8.88
C GLU A 120 -11.91 11.95 8.63
N GLN A 121 -11.33 10.84 9.09
CA GLN A 121 -9.94 10.51 8.83
C GLN A 121 -9.67 10.32 7.33
N ALA A 122 -10.57 9.63 6.62
CA ALA A 122 -10.48 9.46 5.18
C ALA A 122 -10.53 10.80 4.42
N LYS A 123 -11.39 11.74 4.84
CA LYS A 123 -11.41 13.10 4.31
C LYS A 123 -10.10 13.83 4.59
N ALA A 124 -9.59 13.75 5.82
CA ALA A 124 -8.33 14.36 6.20
C ALA A 124 -7.13 13.80 5.39
N VAL A 125 -7.08 12.48 5.18
CA VAL A 125 -6.11 11.84 4.28
C VAL A 125 -6.20 12.43 2.88
N ASN A 126 -7.39 12.51 2.29
CA ASN A 126 -7.57 13.07 0.95
C ASN A 126 -7.09 14.53 0.85
N GLU A 127 -7.35 15.36 1.86
CA GLU A 127 -6.86 16.75 1.91
C GLU A 127 -5.34 16.84 2.07
N VAL A 128 -4.74 15.98 2.89
CA VAL A 128 -3.27 15.88 3.00
C VAL A 128 -2.66 15.50 1.66
N LEU A 129 -3.19 14.47 1.00
CA LEU A 129 -2.65 13.96 -0.26
C LEU A 129 -2.74 15.00 -1.38
N LYS A 130 -3.85 15.73 -1.50
CA LYS A 130 -3.99 16.84 -2.47
C LYS A 130 -2.91 17.91 -2.32
N ARG A 131 -2.46 18.18 -1.09
CA ARG A 131 -1.46 19.22 -0.79
C ARG A 131 -0.02 18.76 -0.91
N THR A 132 0.21 17.45 -0.78
CA THR A 132 1.57 16.89 -0.61
C THR A 132 2.03 16.02 -1.75
N LEU A 133 1.12 15.31 -2.44
CA LEU A 133 1.48 14.27 -3.39
C LEU A 133 0.71 14.37 -4.72
N CYS A 134 -0.58 14.71 -4.70
CA CYS A 134 -1.43 14.67 -5.90
C CYS A 134 -1.36 15.95 -6.75
N THR A 135 -0.22 16.63 -6.80
CA THR A 135 -0.05 17.92 -7.50
C THR A 135 0.33 17.78 -8.97
N SER A 136 0.37 16.55 -9.48
CA SER A 136 0.74 16.17 -10.85
C SER A 136 -0.42 16.31 -11.84
#